data_AF-A0A6Y2WL15-F1
#
_entry.id   AF-A0A6Y2WL15-F1
#
_cell.length_a   1.000
_cell.length_b   1.000
_cell.length_c   1.000
_cell.angle_alpha   90.00
_cell.angle_beta   90.00
_cell.angle_gamma   90.00
#
_symmetry.space_group_name_H-M   'P 1'
#
loop_
_entity.id
_entity.type
_entity.pdbx_description
1 polymer ?
#
loop_
_entity_poly.entity_id
_entity_poly.type
_entity_poly.pdbx_seq_one_letter_code
_entity_poly.pdbx_strand_id
1 'polypeptide(L)'
;MLITFKNGDVADPYFGLYSLELARRAGMDIRKTSLEFIRWGILNQRSDGRFGRYCKLEGSWKYCGRADSDDATLARWLQLLVNMSDNKPLPSVWQSSFDRALKALMSLRMDNGIYSVFPHDTRGYAGYALFKDNVEVLNALENLANYFRQTGDEIQARRFEQDVSDLRKAMEKAFGQDIFALKKLALNANYDKPRFYPHAVAVPFAWMEGYGPRPTRADAIRWLDKYENDWKEMARTNYPWGLMALALMDAGMNERAVRWFEDNQHWRQKGEHWNILEETSAQIIHYRLMTQNGGKENG
;
A
#
# COMPACT_ATOMS: atom_id res chain seq x y z
N MET A 1 -2.82 -4.51 -16.15
CA MET A 1 -2.95 -5.92 -15.68
C MET A 1 -3.45 -5.87 -14.23
N LEU A 2 -4.70 -6.24 -13.98
CA LEU A 2 -5.32 -6.29 -12.64
C LEU A 2 -5.38 -7.76 -12.22
N ILE A 3 -4.36 -8.32 -11.56
CA ILE A 3 -4.37 -9.74 -11.21
C ILE A 3 -3.80 -9.95 -9.81
N THR A 4 -4.57 -10.54 -8.91
CA THR A 4 -4.25 -10.70 -7.49
C THR A 4 -4.83 -12.03 -6.94
N PHE A 5 -3.99 -12.93 -6.46
CA PHE A 5 -4.37 -14.14 -5.71
C PHE A 5 -5.16 -15.24 -6.46
N LYS A 6 -4.93 -16.50 -6.03
CA LYS A 6 -5.54 -17.75 -6.53
C LYS A 6 -5.44 -17.94 -8.06
N ASN A 7 -4.24 -18.23 -8.57
CA ASN A 7 -3.99 -18.56 -9.99
C ASN A 7 -4.43 -17.49 -11.00
N GLY A 8 -4.60 -16.25 -10.53
CA GLY A 8 -4.97 -15.11 -11.36
C GLY A 8 -6.47 -14.94 -11.62
N ASP A 9 -7.33 -15.59 -10.83
CA ASP A 9 -8.78 -15.51 -10.97
C ASP A 9 -9.44 -14.47 -10.04
N VAL A 10 -8.66 -13.74 -9.24
CA VAL A 10 -9.16 -12.68 -8.37
C VAL A 10 -8.42 -11.37 -8.69
N ALA A 11 -9.09 -10.24 -8.53
CA ALA A 11 -8.57 -8.90 -8.71
C ALA A 11 -9.13 -7.98 -7.63
N ASP A 12 -8.27 -7.62 -6.68
CA ASP A 12 -8.55 -6.66 -5.62
C ASP A 12 -7.74 -5.38 -5.90
N PRO A 13 -8.40 -4.24 -6.20
CA PRO A 13 -7.72 -3.04 -6.67
C PRO A 13 -6.63 -2.52 -5.75
N TYR A 14 -6.74 -2.78 -4.45
CA TYR A 14 -5.73 -2.44 -3.46
C TYR A 14 -4.31 -2.83 -3.90
N PHE A 15 -4.11 -4.10 -4.28
CA PHE A 15 -2.78 -4.62 -4.60
C PHE A 15 -2.26 -4.08 -5.93
N GLY A 16 -3.14 -3.84 -6.90
CA GLY A 16 -2.78 -3.21 -8.17
C GLY A 16 -2.34 -1.76 -7.96
N LEU A 17 -3.07 -1.00 -7.14
CA LEU A 17 -2.72 0.37 -6.79
C LEU A 17 -1.40 0.43 -6.03
N TYR A 18 -1.19 -0.47 -5.08
CA TYR A 18 0.06 -0.53 -4.33
C TYR A 18 1.24 -0.91 -5.24
N SER A 19 1.04 -1.85 -6.17
CA SER A 19 2.06 -2.23 -7.16
C SER A 19 2.50 -1.04 -8.02
N LEU A 20 1.53 -0.27 -8.54
CA LEU A 20 1.83 0.93 -9.32
C LEU A 20 2.61 1.95 -8.50
N GLU A 21 2.21 2.19 -7.25
CA GLU A 21 2.91 3.15 -6.40
C GLU A 21 4.34 2.72 -6.06
N LEU A 22 4.56 1.43 -5.73
CA LEU A 22 5.91 0.92 -5.47
C LEU A 22 6.81 1.02 -6.70
N ALA A 23 6.31 0.63 -7.87
CA ALA A 23 7.05 0.74 -9.12
C ALA A 23 7.39 2.20 -9.45
N ARG A 24 6.45 3.13 -9.24
CA ARG A 24 6.68 4.58 -9.38
C ARG A 24 7.82 5.06 -8.48
N ARG A 25 7.75 4.70 -7.19
CA ARG A 25 8.75 5.10 -6.18
C ARG A 25 10.12 4.48 -6.45
N ALA A 26 10.16 3.32 -7.10
CA ALA A 26 11.40 2.72 -7.58
C ALA A 26 11.96 3.42 -8.83
N GLY A 27 11.22 4.34 -9.46
CA GLY A 27 11.64 5.06 -10.66
C GLY A 27 11.34 4.34 -11.97
N MET A 28 10.48 3.32 -11.97
CA MET A 28 10.04 2.62 -13.18
C MET A 28 8.99 3.45 -13.93
N ASP A 29 8.98 3.37 -15.27
CA ASP A 29 7.90 3.97 -16.06
C ASP A 29 6.62 3.15 -15.95
N ILE A 30 5.62 3.74 -15.30
CA ILE A 30 4.30 3.13 -15.08
C ILE A 30 3.20 3.82 -15.88
N ARG A 31 3.49 4.87 -16.66
CA ARG A 31 2.48 5.82 -17.14
C ARG A 31 1.37 5.13 -17.92
N LYS A 32 1.73 4.30 -18.91
CA LYS A 32 0.75 3.57 -19.73
C LYS A 32 -0.14 2.68 -18.87
N THR A 33 0.47 1.86 -18.01
CA THR A 33 -0.24 0.92 -17.14
C THR A 33 -1.17 1.64 -16.16
N SER A 34 -0.70 2.76 -15.59
CA SER A 34 -1.51 3.60 -14.69
C SER A 34 -2.70 4.22 -15.40
N LEU A 35 -2.55 4.74 -16.62
CA LEU A 35 -3.66 5.30 -17.38
C LEU A 35 -4.71 4.24 -17.74
N GLU A 36 -4.27 3.03 -18.10
CA GLU A 36 -5.18 1.88 -18.30
C GLU A 36 -5.89 1.49 -17.01
N PHE A 37 -5.18 1.47 -15.87
CA PHE A 37 -5.75 1.19 -14.56
C PHE A 37 -6.76 2.27 -14.16
N ILE A 38 -6.47 3.55 -14.40
CA ILE A 38 -7.38 4.66 -14.13
C ILE A 38 -8.65 4.51 -14.98
N ARG A 39 -8.52 4.21 -16.27
CA ARG A 39 -9.67 3.97 -17.15
C ARG A 39 -10.54 2.83 -16.62
N TRP A 40 -9.93 1.73 -16.21
CA TRP A 40 -10.65 0.61 -15.60
C TRP A 40 -11.31 1.03 -14.28
N GLY A 41 -10.58 1.72 -13.40
CA GLY A 41 -11.05 2.13 -12.08
C GLY A 41 -12.25 3.07 -12.17
N ILE A 42 -12.24 4.05 -13.06
CA ILE A 42 -13.38 4.95 -13.29
C ILE A 42 -14.64 4.19 -13.70
N LEU A 43 -14.51 3.17 -14.55
CA LEU A 43 -15.64 2.35 -15.01
C LEU A 43 -16.16 1.37 -13.94
N ASN A 44 -15.32 1.01 -12.98
CA ASN A 44 -15.59 -0.03 -11.97
C ASN A 44 -15.68 0.52 -10.54
N GLN A 45 -15.57 1.83 -10.37
CA GLN A 45 -15.82 2.51 -9.10
C GLN A 45 -17.32 2.48 -8.83
N ARG A 46 -17.68 2.10 -7.60
CA ARG A 46 -19.07 2.09 -7.16
C ARG A 46 -19.61 3.51 -7.04
N SER A 47 -20.94 3.64 -7.05
CA SER A 47 -21.62 4.94 -6.88
C SER A 47 -21.30 5.63 -5.55
N ASP A 48 -20.96 4.85 -4.52
CA ASP A 48 -20.52 5.33 -3.21
C ASP A 48 -19.02 5.71 -3.16
N GLY A 49 -18.31 5.64 -4.29
CA GLY A 49 -16.90 6.00 -4.40
C GLY A 49 -15.91 4.88 -4.11
N ARG A 50 -16.36 3.75 -3.55
CA ARG A 50 -15.52 2.61 -3.16
C ARG A 50 -15.26 1.64 -4.31
N PHE A 51 -14.37 0.69 -4.06
CA PHE A 51 -14.03 -0.37 -4.99
C PHE A 51 -14.42 -1.74 -4.42
N GLY A 52 -14.72 -2.66 -5.33
CA GLY A 52 -14.94 -4.06 -5.00
C GLY A 52 -13.76 -4.94 -5.38
N ARG A 53 -13.83 -6.19 -4.94
CA ARG A 53 -13.06 -7.29 -5.48
C ARG A 53 -13.80 -7.91 -6.66
N TYR A 54 -13.04 -8.24 -7.69
CA TYR A 54 -13.52 -8.85 -8.92
C TYR A 54 -12.96 -10.27 -9.03
N CYS A 55 -13.77 -11.20 -9.52
CA CYS A 55 -13.39 -12.58 -9.73
C CYS A 55 -13.64 -12.94 -11.19
N LYS A 56 -12.79 -13.79 -11.75
CA LYS A 56 -12.97 -14.35 -13.08
C LYS A 56 -13.97 -15.50 -12.99
N LEU A 57 -15.14 -15.30 -13.58
CA LEU A 57 -16.24 -16.27 -13.65
C LEU A 57 -16.59 -16.46 -15.13
N GLU A 58 -16.50 -17.69 -15.63
CA GLU A 58 -16.83 -18.04 -17.03
C GLU A 58 -16.08 -17.19 -18.06
N GLY A 59 -14.79 -16.89 -17.79
CA GLY A 59 -13.96 -16.06 -18.66
C GLY A 59 -14.20 -14.55 -18.56
N SER A 60 -15.15 -14.11 -17.72
CA SER A 60 -15.48 -12.69 -17.51
C SER A 60 -15.16 -12.23 -16.09
N TRP A 61 -14.73 -10.98 -15.94
CA TRP A 61 -14.51 -10.38 -14.62
C TRP A 61 -15.83 -9.86 -14.06
N LYS A 62 -16.22 -10.34 -12.87
CA LYS A 62 -17.46 -9.95 -12.18
C LYS A 62 -17.14 -9.52 -10.75
N TYR A 63 -17.88 -8.53 -10.25
CA TYR A 63 -17.83 -8.19 -8.82
C TYR A 63 -18.17 -9.43 -7.99
N CYS A 64 -17.34 -9.75 -6.99
CA CYS A 64 -17.52 -10.92 -6.14
C CYS A 64 -17.35 -10.64 -4.65
N GLY A 65 -16.97 -9.42 -4.26
CA GLY A 65 -16.82 -9.08 -2.85
C GLY A 65 -16.35 -7.65 -2.60
N ARG A 66 -16.19 -7.32 -1.33
CA ARG A 66 -15.54 -6.08 -0.90
C ARG A 66 -14.05 -6.13 -1.25
N ALA A 67 -13.45 -4.96 -1.44
CA ALA A 67 -11.99 -4.84 -1.41
C ALA A 67 -11.43 -5.29 -0.06
N ASP A 68 -10.13 -5.55 -0.02
CA ASP A 68 -9.42 -5.97 1.21
C ASP A 68 -9.53 -4.92 2.32
N SER A 69 -9.45 -3.64 1.94
CA SER A 69 -9.60 -2.49 2.83
C SER A 69 -10.15 -1.29 2.07
N ASP A 70 -11.22 -0.65 2.57
CA ASP A 70 -11.78 0.54 1.90
C ASP A 70 -10.85 1.75 2.07
N ASP A 71 -10.33 1.99 3.28
CA ASP A 71 -9.44 3.12 3.60
C ASP A 71 -8.18 3.15 2.72
N ALA A 72 -7.41 2.07 2.74
CA ALA A 72 -6.15 1.97 2.03
C ALA A 72 -6.35 1.99 0.50
N THR A 73 -7.39 1.30 0.00
CA THR A 73 -7.74 1.32 -1.43
C THR A 73 -8.11 2.71 -1.91
N LEU A 74 -8.96 3.43 -1.16
CA LEU A 74 -9.37 4.79 -1.50
C LEU A 74 -8.18 5.76 -1.44
N ALA A 75 -7.35 5.66 -0.40
CA ALA A 75 -6.16 6.48 -0.23
C ALA A 75 -5.19 6.32 -1.41
N ARG A 76 -4.93 5.09 -1.86
CA ARG A 76 -4.06 4.85 -3.02
C ARG A 76 -4.70 5.23 -4.35
N TRP A 77 -6.02 5.09 -4.49
CA TRP A 77 -6.73 5.56 -5.69
C TRP A 77 -6.60 7.06 -5.87
N LEU A 78 -6.80 7.84 -4.79
CA LEU A 78 -6.64 9.29 -4.81
C LEU A 78 -5.20 9.69 -5.20
N GLN A 79 -4.20 9.04 -4.62
CA GLN A 79 -2.79 9.25 -4.97
C GLN A 79 -2.51 8.94 -6.45
N LEU A 80 -3.00 7.82 -6.97
CA LEU A 80 -2.80 7.45 -8.37
C LEU A 80 -3.33 8.55 -9.31
N LEU A 81 -4.54 9.06 -9.06
CA LEU A 81 -5.15 10.09 -9.90
C LEU A 81 -4.33 11.38 -9.95
N VAL A 82 -3.90 11.89 -8.79
CA VAL A 82 -3.11 13.14 -8.74
C VAL A 82 -1.69 12.95 -9.24
N ASN A 83 -1.04 11.81 -8.95
CA ASN A 83 0.30 11.53 -9.44
C ASN A 83 0.33 11.42 -10.97
N MET A 84 -0.74 10.91 -11.60
CA MET A 84 -0.85 10.79 -13.06
C MET A 84 -1.39 12.05 -13.76
N SER A 85 -1.74 13.09 -13.00
CA SER A 85 -2.17 14.37 -13.59
C SER A 85 -1.01 15.26 -14.02
N ASP A 86 0.24 14.88 -13.71
CA ASP A 86 1.46 15.66 -13.95
C ASP A 86 1.36 17.07 -13.36
N ASN A 87 0.80 17.20 -12.15
CA ASN A 87 0.56 18.45 -11.44
C ASN A 87 -0.34 19.44 -12.20
N LYS A 88 -1.22 18.91 -13.05
CA LYS A 88 -2.28 19.67 -13.71
C LYS A 88 -3.62 19.38 -13.04
N PRO A 89 -4.62 20.27 -13.18
CA PRO A 89 -5.98 19.97 -12.76
C PRO A 89 -6.46 18.64 -13.34
N LEU A 90 -7.15 17.86 -12.52
CA LEU A 90 -7.71 16.57 -12.95
C LEU A 90 -8.71 16.78 -14.09
N PRO A 91 -8.69 15.92 -15.14
CA PRO A 91 -9.78 15.87 -16.12
C PRO A 91 -11.13 15.68 -15.43
N SER A 92 -12.21 16.26 -15.95
CA SER A 92 -13.54 16.26 -15.29
C SER A 92 -14.04 14.87 -14.87
N VAL A 93 -13.78 13.85 -15.69
CA VAL A 93 -14.13 12.45 -15.39
C VAL A 93 -13.31 11.91 -14.21
N TRP A 94 -12.03 12.26 -14.13
CA TRP A 94 -11.15 11.88 -13.02
C TRP A 94 -11.53 12.65 -11.75
N GLN A 95 -11.80 13.95 -11.86
CA GLN A 95 -12.29 14.78 -10.75
C GLN A 95 -13.56 14.20 -10.14
N SER A 96 -14.53 13.81 -10.97
CA SER A 96 -15.77 13.18 -10.48
C SER A 96 -15.52 11.88 -9.72
N SER A 97 -14.54 11.09 -10.15
CA SER A 97 -14.14 9.85 -9.46
C SER A 97 -13.38 10.14 -8.17
N PHE A 98 -12.49 11.14 -8.20
CA PHE A 98 -11.74 11.64 -7.06
C PHE A 98 -12.68 12.14 -5.96
N ASP A 99 -13.66 12.98 -6.29
CA ASP A 99 -14.57 13.57 -5.30
C ASP A 99 -15.38 12.51 -4.55
N ARG A 100 -15.85 11.47 -5.26
CA ARG A 100 -16.55 10.35 -4.63
C ARG A 100 -15.62 9.54 -3.73
N ALA A 101 -14.41 9.24 -4.19
CA ALA A 101 -13.44 8.48 -3.41
C ALA A 101 -12.99 9.25 -2.17
N LEU A 102 -12.77 10.56 -2.29
CA LEU A 102 -12.39 11.43 -1.18
C LEU A 102 -13.52 11.49 -0.15
N LYS A 103 -14.75 11.71 -0.60
CA LYS A 103 -15.92 11.67 0.30
C LYS A 103 -16.02 10.33 1.03
N ALA A 104 -15.83 9.22 0.33
CA ALA A 104 -15.83 7.89 0.94
C ALA A 104 -14.72 7.75 1.98
N LEU A 105 -13.49 8.15 1.65
CA LEU A 105 -12.35 8.04 2.57
C LEU A 105 -12.58 8.88 3.82
N MET A 106 -13.00 10.14 3.67
CA MET A 106 -13.25 11.04 4.79
C MET A 106 -14.37 10.52 5.71
N SER A 107 -15.34 9.77 5.18
CA SER A 107 -16.40 9.14 5.99
C SER A 107 -15.91 7.99 6.88
N LEU A 108 -14.73 7.42 6.59
CA LEU A 108 -14.10 6.37 7.39
C LEU A 108 -13.35 6.91 8.61
N ARG A 109 -13.20 8.23 8.75
CA ARG A 109 -12.57 8.82 9.93
C ARG A 109 -13.48 8.65 11.15
N MET A 110 -12.98 8.02 12.20
CA MET A 110 -13.66 7.87 13.50
C MET A 110 -13.52 9.13 14.35
N ASP A 111 -14.32 9.23 15.42
CA ASP A 111 -14.26 10.32 16.40
C ASP A 111 -12.88 10.50 17.07
N ASN A 112 -12.09 9.43 17.14
CA ASN A 112 -10.73 9.46 17.67
C ASN A 112 -9.68 9.94 16.64
N GLY A 113 -10.11 10.28 15.42
CA GLY A 113 -9.27 10.77 14.32
C GLY A 113 -8.62 9.69 13.44
N ILE A 114 -8.74 8.41 13.79
CA ILE A 114 -8.21 7.26 13.03
C ILE A 114 -9.22 6.83 11.97
N TYR A 115 -8.73 6.41 10.81
CA TYR A 115 -9.55 5.83 9.75
C TYR A 115 -9.79 4.34 10.01
N SER A 116 -11.05 3.93 9.96
CA SER A 116 -11.42 2.52 10.00
C SER A 116 -11.28 1.88 8.62
N VAL A 117 -10.99 0.58 8.60
CA VAL A 117 -10.81 -0.22 7.37
C VAL A 117 -12.08 -0.19 6.51
N PHE A 118 -13.24 -0.13 7.16
CA PHE A 118 -14.57 -0.17 6.57
C PHE A 118 -15.50 0.78 7.31
N PRO A 119 -16.66 1.17 6.74
CA PRO A 119 -17.63 2.00 7.45
C PRO A 119 -17.95 1.45 8.84
N HIS A 120 -18.12 2.35 9.81
CA HIS A 120 -18.20 2.03 11.25
C HIS A 120 -19.32 1.06 11.62
N ASP A 121 -20.35 0.96 10.79
CA ASP A 121 -21.50 0.06 10.92
C ASP A 121 -21.31 -1.29 10.21
N THR A 122 -20.15 -1.54 9.61
CA THR A 122 -19.85 -2.82 8.95
C THR A 122 -19.84 -3.95 9.96
N ARG A 123 -20.80 -4.88 9.83
CA ARG A 123 -20.90 -6.08 10.67
C ARG A 123 -19.59 -6.86 10.66
N GLY A 124 -19.06 -7.13 11.86
CA GLY A 124 -17.81 -7.87 12.06
C GLY A 124 -16.54 -7.02 11.97
N TYR A 125 -16.65 -5.74 11.59
CA TYR A 125 -15.51 -4.83 11.42
C TYR A 125 -15.78 -3.44 12.02
N ALA A 126 -16.77 -3.32 12.89
CA ALA A 126 -17.16 -2.04 13.47
C ALA A 126 -15.98 -1.39 14.23
N GLY A 127 -15.54 -0.23 13.73
CA GLY A 127 -14.36 0.50 14.24
C GLY A 127 -13.04 -0.27 14.14
N TYR A 128 -12.97 -1.32 13.32
CA TYR A 128 -11.72 -2.00 13.03
C TYR A 128 -10.82 -1.06 12.23
N ALA A 129 -9.64 -0.77 12.75
CA ALA A 129 -8.67 0.14 12.13
C ALA A 129 -7.27 -0.45 12.25
N LEU A 130 -6.47 -0.34 11.18
CA LEU A 130 -5.10 -0.85 11.15
C LEU A 130 -4.10 0.30 11.17
N PHE A 131 -3.04 0.17 11.97
CA PHE A 131 -1.91 1.11 11.95
C PHE A 131 -1.36 1.26 10.53
N LYS A 132 -1.13 0.13 9.88
CA LYS A 132 -0.66 0.00 8.50
C LYS A 132 -1.48 0.87 7.54
N ASP A 133 -2.80 0.69 7.53
CA ASP A 133 -3.66 1.38 6.57
C ASP A 133 -3.76 2.88 6.88
N ASN A 134 -3.70 3.26 8.16
CA ASN A 134 -3.64 4.69 8.55
C ASN A 134 -2.32 5.36 8.13
N VAL A 135 -1.20 4.64 8.09
CA VAL A 135 0.04 5.15 7.47
C VAL A 135 -0.17 5.42 5.97
N GLU A 136 -0.87 4.54 5.25
CA GLU A 136 -1.17 4.74 3.83
C GLU A 136 -2.12 5.94 3.59
N VAL A 137 -3.10 6.12 4.48
CA VAL A 137 -3.99 7.29 4.46
C VAL A 137 -3.19 8.57 4.72
N LEU A 138 -2.30 8.58 5.71
CA LEU A 138 -1.43 9.72 6.00
C LEU A 138 -0.60 10.12 4.78
N ASN A 139 0.05 9.15 4.14
CA ASN A 139 0.83 9.35 2.92
C ASN A 139 -0.04 9.91 1.78
N ALA A 140 -1.28 9.43 1.64
CA ALA A 140 -2.21 9.97 0.67
C ALA A 140 -2.54 11.43 0.93
N LEU A 141 -2.85 11.78 2.18
CA LEU A 141 -3.18 13.17 2.55
C LEU A 141 -1.98 14.11 2.32
N GLU A 142 -0.76 13.67 2.61
CA GLU A 142 0.48 14.42 2.30
C GLU A 142 0.66 14.61 0.78
N ASN A 143 0.39 13.58 -0.02
CA ASN A 143 0.44 13.66 -1.47
C ASN A 143 -0.63 14.61 -2.02
N LEU A 144 -1.85 14.59 -1.48
CA LEU A 144 -2.93 15.51 -1.84
C LEU A 144 -2.59 16.96 -1.49
N ALA A 145 -2.06 17.21 -0.29
CA ALA A 145 -1.60 18.55 0.11
C ALA A 145 -0.58 19.12 -0.89
N ASN A 146 0.41 18.30 -1.27
CA ASN A 146 1.41 18.68 -2.26
C ASN A 146 0.82 18.93 -3.64
N TYR A 147 -0.08 18.06 -4.10
CA TYR A 147 -0.78 18.23 -5.37
C TYR A 147 -1.54 19.57 -5.42
N PHE A 148 -2.39 19.85 -4.42
CA PHE A 148 -3.20 21.08 -4.42
C PHE A 148 -2.32 22.33 -4.35
N ARG A 149 -1.22 22.29 -3.61
CA ARG A 149 -0.22 23.36 -3.59
C ARG A 149 0.38 23.60 -4.97
N GLN A 150 0.78 22.53 -5.67
CA GLN A 150 1.38 22.61 -7.00
C GLN A 150 0.40 23.07 -8.08
N THR A 151 -0.89 22.78 -7.92
CA THR A 151 -1.95 23.30 -8.80
C THR A 151 -2.47 24.69 -8.42
N GLY A 152 -1.94 25.31 -7.37
CA GLY A 152 -2.31 26.66 -6.92
C GLY A 152 -3.58 26.76 -6.07
N ASP A 153 -4.14 25.65 -5.60
CA ASP A 153 -5.27 25.63 -4.66
C ASP A 153 -4.77 25.61 -3.21
N GLU A 154 -4.34 26.79 -2.77
CA GLU A 154 -3.79 27.02 -1.44
C GLU A 154 -4.77 26.73 -0.29
N ILE A 155 -6.08 26.82 -0.54
CA ILE A 155 -7.11 26.53 0.47
C ILE A 155 -7.18 25.03 0.72
N GLN A 156 -7.27 24.24 -0.34
CA GLN A 156 -7.29 22.78 -0.23
C GLN A 156 -5.95 22.24 0.27
N ALA A 157 -4.82 22.80 -0.16
CA ALA A 157 -3.50 22.43 0.35
C ALA A 157 -3.42 22.55 1.88
N ARG A 158 -3.78 23.71 2.44
CA ARG A 158 -3.81 23.92 3.91
C ARG A 158 -4.78 22.99 4.63
N ARG A 159 -5.93 22.68 4.02
CA ARG A 159 -6.88 21.73 4.60
C ARG A 159 -6.27 20.33 4.74
N PHE A 160 -5.64 19.82 3.68
CA PHE A 160 -4.99 18.52 3.73
C PHE A 160 -3.77 18.50 4.66
N GLU A 161 -3.00 19.59 4.75
CA GLU A 161 -1.92 19.73 5.75
C GLU A 161 -2.44 19.63 7.18
N GLN A 162 -3.60 20.23 7.45
CA GLN A 162 -4.26 20.13 8.75
C GLN A 162 -4.72 18.69 9.01
N ASP A 163 -5.34 18.03 8.02
CA ASP A 163 -5.75 16.63 8.12
C ASP A 163 -4.56 15.68 8.38
N VAL A 164 -3.40 15.94 7.75
CA VAL A 164 -2.14 15.23 8.02
C VAL A 164 -1.70 15.43 9.47
N SER A 165 -1.68 16.67 9.94
CA SER A 165 -1.28 17.00 11.32
C SER A 165 -2.18 16.32 12.36
N ASP A 166 -3.49 16.34 12.12
CA ASP A 166 -4.47 15.75 13.02
C ASP A 166 -4.43 14.22 13.01
N LEU A 167 -4.30 13.60 11.83
CA LEU A 167 -4.16 12.15 11.72
C LEU A 167 -2.86 11.68 12.40
N ARG A 168 -1.75 12.39 12.20
CA ARG A 168 -0.47 12.06 12.86
C ARG A 168 -0.62 12.06 14.39
N LYS A 169 -1.22 13.11 14.97
CA LYS A 169 -1.51 13.17 16.42
C LYS A 169 -2.43 12.04 16.89
N ALA A 170 -3.47 11.72 16.11
CA ALA A 170 -4.37 10.63 16.41
C ALA A 170 -3.64 9.27 16.41
N MET A 171 -2.78 9.03 15.42
CA MET A 171 -1.96 7.82 15.31
C MET A 171 -0.98 7.68 16.47
N GLU A 172 -0.30 8.76 16.85
CA GLU A 172 0.60 8.78 18.01
C GLU A 172 -0.13 8.42 19.31
N LYS A 173 -1.36 8.93 19.49
CA LYS A 173 -2.21 8.62 20.64
C LYS A 173 -2.68 7.16 20.63
N ALA A 174 -3.12 6.65 19.48
CA ALA A 174 -3.75 5.33 19.34
C ALA A 174 -2.72 4.18 19.30
N PHE A 175 -1.65 4.35 18.53
CA PHE A 175 -0.67 3.31 18.22
C PHE A 175 0.69 3.55 18.88
N GLY A 176 1.04 4.81 19.18
CA GLY A 176 2.35 5.19 19.73
C GLY A 176 3.22 5.93 18.71
N GLN A 177 4.26 6.61 19.21
CA GLN A 177 5.22 7.37 18.39
C GLN A 177 6.37 6.52 17.88
N ASP A 178 6.86 5.60 18.70
CA ASP A 178 7.97 4.72 18.34
C ASP A 178 7.47 3.50 17.57
N ILE A 179 7.84 3.41 16.29
CA ILE A 179 7.48 2.28 15.43
C ILE A 179 8.03 0.94 15.95
N PHE A 180 9.13 0.96 16.72
CA PHE A 180 9.73 -0.23 17.33
C PHE A 180 9.01 -0.67 18.60
N ALA A 181 8.17 0.20 19.18
CA ALA A 181 7.46 -0.01 20.43
C ALA A 181 5.99 0.43 20.33
N LEU A 182 5.33 0.12 19.21
CA LEU A 182 3.91 0.41 19.03
C LEU A 182 3.06 -0.27 20.13
N LYS A 183 2.17 0.50 20.74
CA LYS A 183 1.25 0.06 21.79
C LYS A 183 0.24 -0.95 21.25
N LYS A 184 -0.19 -0.75 20.00
CA LYS A 184 -1.20 -1.53 19.27
C LYS A 184 -0.93 -1.47 17.78
N LEU A 185 -1.40 -2.47 17.05
CA LEU A 185 -1.34 -2.51 15.58
C LEU A 185 -2.70 -2.44 14.92
N ALA A 186 -3.74 -2.64 15.72
CA ALA A 186 -5.11 -2.55 15.29
C ALA A 186 -5.99 -2.05 16.44
N LEU A 187 -7.04 -1.31 16.12
CA LEU A 187 -8.12 -0.97 17.03
C LEU A 187 -9.27 -1.95 16.81
N ASN A 188 -10.01 -2.26 17.88
CA ASN A 188 -11.11 -3.23 17.88
C ASN A 188 -10.72 -4.59 17.30
N ALA A 189 -9.47 -5.01 17.56
CA ALA A 189 -8.93 -6.31 17.22
C ALA A 189 -8.38 -6.97 18.49
N ASN A 190 -8.66 -8.26 18.65
CA ASN A 190 -8.11 -9.05 19.75
C ASN A 190 -7.09 -10.05 19.20
N TYR A 191 -5.84 -9.92 19.65
CA TYR A 191 -4.78 -10.89 19.39
C TYR A 191 -4.37 -11.52 20.72
N ASP A 192 -4.59 -12.82 20.86
CA ASP A 192 -4.24 -13.54 22.11
C ASP A 192 -2.72 -13.62 22.35
N LYS A 193 -1.93 -13.49 21.27
CA LYS A 193 -0.46 -13.44 21.31
C LYS A 193 0.09 -12.71 20.09
N PRO A 194 1.30 -12.14 20.17
CA PRO A 194 2.02 -11.65 19.00
C PRO A 194 2.19 -12.76 17.94
N ARG A 195 2.07 -12.38 16.68
CA ARG A 195 2.20 -13.24 15.49
C ARG A 195 3.10 -12.57 14.47
N PHE A 196 3.74 -13.32 13.58
CA PHE A 196 4.53 -12.76 12.49
C PHE A 196 3.75 -11.67 11.73
N TYR A 197 2.52 -11.99 11.28
CA TYR A 197 1.56 -10.99 10.81
C TYR A 197 0.42 -10.79 11.83
N PRO A 198 0.09 -9.54 12.22
CA PRO A 198 0.67 -8.27 11.73
C PRO A 198 1.92 -7.79 12.49
N HIS A 199 2.37 -8.48 13.56
CA HIS A 199 3.26 -7.85 14.55
C HIS A 199 4.70 -7.66 14.10
N ALA A 200 5.33 -8.68 13.53
CA ALA A 200 6.68 -8.55 12.99
C ALA A 200 6.70 -7.65 11.75
N VAL A 201 5.61 -7.65 10.97
CA VAL A 201 5.51 -6.98 9.67
C VAL A 201 5.30 -5.46 9.79
N ALA A 202 4.78 -4.97 10.91
CA ALA A 202 4.46 -3.55 11.11
C ALA A 202 5.67 -2.62 10.94
N VAL A 203 6.85 -3.01 11.45
CA VAL A 203 8.07 -2.18 11.37
C VAL A 203 8.60 -2.08 9.94
N PRO A 204 8.88 -3.19 9.22
CA PRO A 204 9.31 -3.10 7.83
C PRO A 204 8.28 -2.40 6.93
N PHE A 205 6.99 -2.57 7.20
CA PHE A 205 5.95 -1.84 6.49
C PHE A 205 6.04 -0.32 6.71
N ALA A 206 6.18 0.11 7.97
CA ALA A 206 6.34 1.53 8.29
C ALA A 206 7.56 2.12 7.58
N TRP A 207 8.68 1.38 7.51
CA TRP A 207 9.86 1.80 6.75
C TRP A 207 9.56 2.00 5.26
N MET A 208 8.90 1.03 4.63
CA MET A 208 8.53 1.15 3.22
C MET A 208 7.62 2.32 2.97
N GLU A 209 6.68 2.62 3.87
CA GLU A 209 5.81 3.77 3.73
C GLU A 209 6.46 5.08 4.18
N GLY A 210 7.72 5.08 4.61
CA GLY A 210 8.43 6.29 5.05
C GLY A 210 7.93 6.84 6.39
N TYR A 211 7.21 6.05 7.18
CA TYR A 211 6.70 6.42 8.49
C TYR A 211 7.71 6.06 9.59
N GLY A 212 8.14 7.08 10.34
CA GLY A 212 9.16 6.94 11.37
C GLY A 212 10.59 7.17 10.85
N PRO A 213 11.62 6.80 11.62
CA PRO A 213 13.01 6.98 11.21
C PRO A 213 13.34 6.13 9.98
N ARG A 214 14.27 6.61 9.14
CA ARG A 214 14.80 5.80 8.04
C ARG A 214 15.47 4.54 8.59
N PRO A 215 15.24 3.38 7.98
CA PRO A 215 15.81 2.13 8.47
C PRO A 215 17.33 2.09 8.29
N THR A 216 18.01 1.48 9.26
CA THR A 216 19.44 1.18 9.17
C THR A 216 19.67 -0.32 8.96
N ARG A 217 20.87 -0.70 8.48
CA ARG A 217 21.29 -2.11 8.42
C ARG A 217 21.19 -2.79 9.78
N ALA A 218 21.48 -2.08 10.87
CA ALA A 218 21.38 -2.63 12.21
C ALA A 218 19.94 -2.96 12.61
N ASP A 219 18.97 -2.14 12.20
CA ASP A 219 17.56 -2.41 12.44
C ASP A 219 17.09 -3.64 11.66
N ALA A 220 17.51 -3.75 10.39
CA ALA A 220 17.22 -4.90 9.55
C ALA A 220 17.81 -6.21 10.09
N ILE A 221 19.05 -6.18 10.59
CA ILE A 221 19.68 -7.34 11.24
C ILE A 221 18.88 -7.77 12.46
N ARG A 222 18.52 -6.84 13.36
CA ARG A 222 17.71 -7.18 14.54
C ARG A 222 16.35 -7.78 14.18
N TRP A 223 15.74 -7.31 13.08
CA TRP A 223 14.49 -7.88 12.59
C TRP A 223 14.70 -9.30 12.04
N LEU A 224 15.73 -9.51 11.22
CA LEU A 224 16.07 -10.81 10.65
C LEU A 224 16.41 -11.84 11.72
N ASP A 225 17.23 -11.48 12.71
CA ASP A 225 17.63 -12.35 13.82
C ASP A 225 16.41 -12.95 14.55
N LYS A 226 15.31 -12.21 14.58
CA LYS A 226 14.08 -12.62 15.26
C LYS A 226 13.06 -13.29 14.35
N TYR A 227 12.94 -12.86 13.10
CA TYR A 227 11.78 -13.19 12.26
C TYR A 227 12.10 -13.79 10.89
N GLU A 228 13.38 -14.04 10.57
CA GLU A 228 13.76 -14.56 9.25
C GLU A 228 13.08 -15.90 8.91
N ASN A 229 13.04 -16.84 9.86
CA ASN A 229 12.44 -18.16 9.62
C ASN A 229 10.93 -18.05 9.41
N ASP A 230 10.24 -17.27 10.26
CA ASP A 230 8.81 -17.04 10.09
C ASP A 230 8.51 -16.40 8.74
N TRP A 231 9.31 -15.42 8.30
CA TRP A 231 9.16 -14.78 7.00
C TRP A 231 9.34 -15.76 5.83
N LYS A 232 10.33 -16.64 5.89
CA LYS A 232 10.54 -17.68 4.86
C LYS A 232 9.34 -18.61 4.75
N GLU A 233 8.76 -19.02 5.87
CA GLU A 233 7.57 -19.88 5.89
C GLU A 233 6.34 -19.21 5.25
N MET A 234 6.29 -17.88 5.26
CA MET A 234 5.18 -17.14 4.67
C MET A 234 5.08 -17.28 3.15
N ALA A 235 6.13 -17.70 2.45
CA ALA A 235 6.12 -17.96 1.01
C ALA A 235 5.00 -18.91 0.55
N ARG A 236 4.48 -19.74 1.46
CA ARG A 236 3.36 -20.69 1.24
C ARG A 236 1.98 -20.07 1.42
N THR A 237 1.89 -18.74 1.57
CA THR A 237 0.63 -18.05 1.90
C THR A 237 0.30 -16.97 0.89
N ASN A 238 -0.99 -16.65 0.78
CA ASN A 238 -1.52 -15.71 -0.21
C ASN A 238 -1.45 -14.25 0.28
N TYR A 239 -0.25 -13.76 0.59
CA TYR A 239 0.00 -12.37 0.97
C TYR A 239 1.34 -11.90 0.38
N PRO A 240 1.53 -10.59 0.09
CA PRO A 240 2.74 -10.09 -0.56
C PRO A 240 3.93 -9.96 0.40
N TRP A 241 4.74 -10.99 0.52
CA TRP A 241 5.89 -11.05 1.42
C TRP A 241 7.17 -10.46 0.84
N GLY A 242 7.24 -10.25 -0.47
CA GLY A 242 8.28 -9.49 -1.17
C GLY A 242 8.36 -8.03 -0.72
N LEU A 243 7.29 -7.50 -0.13
CA LEU A 243 7.31 -6.23 0.58
C LEU A 243 8.40 -6.20 1.68
N MET A 244 8.61 -7.30 2.40
CA MET A 244 9.67 -7.35 3.42
C MET A 244 11.05 -7.34 2.76
N ALA A 245 11.20 -7.96 1.59
CA ALA A 245 12.45 -7.90 0.81
C ALA A 245 12.76 -6.46 0.38
N LEU A 246 11.75 -5.70 -0.08
CA LEU A 246 11.91 -4.29 -0.42
C LEU A 246 12.27 -3.44 0.81
N ALA A 247 11.62 -3.67 1.95
CA ALA A 247 11.94 -2.98 3.20
C ALA A 247 13.39 -3.22 3.65
N LEU A 248 13.86 -4.47 3.55
CA LEU A 248 15.25 -4.82 3.83
C LEU A 248 16.22 -4.18 2.83
N MET A 249 15.84 -4.09 1.56
CA MET A 249 16.62 -3.39 0.54
C MET A 249 16.75 -1.89 0.87
N ASP A 250 15.67 -1.24 1.31
CA ASP A 250 15.68 0.16 1.75
C ASP A 250 16.55 0.38 3.00
N ALA A 251 16.69 -0.65 3.85
CA ALA A 251 17.63 -0.67 4.97
C ALA A 251 19.09 -0.97 4.56
N GLY A 252 19.36 -1.15 3.26
CA GLY A 252 20.68 -1.42 2.71
C GLY A 252 21.08 -2.91 2.66
N MET A 253 20.15 -3.85 2.83
CA MET A 253 20.39 -5.31 2.81
C MET A 253 20.05 -5.90 1.43
N ASN A 254 20.68 -5.40 0.35
CA ASN A 254 20.40 -5.81 -1.04
C ASN A 254 20.52 -7.34 -1.25
N GLU A 255 21.55 -7.95 -0.65
CA GLU A 255 21.80 -9.39 -0.73
C GLU A 255 20.63 -10.23 -0.19
N ARG A 256 19.91 -9.70 0.80
CA ARG A 256 18.75 -10.38 1.39
C ARG A 256 17.53 -10.30 0.49
N ALA A 257 17.35 -9.18 -0.20
CA ALA A 257 16.28 -9.01 -1.18
C ALA A 257 16.50 -9.91 -2.41
N VAL A 258 17.74 -10.01 -2.90
CA VAL A 258 18.12 -10.93 -3.98
C VAL A 258 17.85 -12.37 -3.59
N ARG A 259 18.32 -12.80 -2.40
CA ARG A 259 18.08 -14.16 -1.92
C ARG A 259 16.60 -14.49 -1.80
N TRP A 260 15.77 -13.54 -1.31
CA TRP A 260 14.32 -13.74 -1.29
C TRP A 260 13.78 -14.02 -2.70
N PHE A 261 14.21 -13.27 -3.71
CA PHE A 261 13.78 -13.51 -5.08
C PHE A 261 14.23 -14.89 -5.61
N GLU A 262 15.46 -15.30 -5.31
CA GLU A 262 16.00 -16.62 -5.69
C GLU A 262 15.24 -17.78 -5.02
N ASP A 263 15.05 -17.70 -3.70
CA ASP A 263 14.36 -18.73 -2.89
C ASP A 263 12.90 -18.93 -3.33
N ASN A 264 12.29 -17.91 -3.95
CA ASN A 264 10.87 -17.91 -4.34
C ASN A 264 10.64 -18.13 -5.85
N GLN A 265 11.66 -18.48 -6.64
CA GLN A 265 11.49 -18.77 -8.07
C GLN A 265 10.46 -19.87 -8.34
N HIS A 266 10.39 -20.88 -7.47
CA HIS A 266 9.41 -21.96 -7.59
C HIS A 266 7.96 -21.44 -7.59
N TRP A 267 7.64 -20.56 -6.65
CA TRP A 267 6.31 -19.94 -6.52
C TRP A 267 6.00 -19.05 -7.71
N ARG A 268 6.99 -18.24 -8.13
CA ARG A 268 6.86 -17.40 -9.33
C ARG A 268 6.56 -18.21 -10.60
N GLN A 269 7.26 -19.31 -10.81
CA GLN A 269 7.06 -20.17 -12.00
C GLN A 269 5.69 -20.86 -12.00
N LYS A 270 5.21 -21.30 -10.84
CA LYS A 270 3.90 -21.93 -10.71
C LYS A 270 2.74 -20.95 -10.72
N GLY A 271 2.97 -19.69 -10.34
CA GLY A 271 1.93 -18.70 -10.10
C GLY A 271 1.10 -18.95 -8.82
N GLU A 272 1.47 -19.95 -8.03
CA GLU A 272 0.87 -20.24 -6.72
C GLU A 272 1.46 -19.30 -5.67
N HIS A 273 0.61 -18.67 -4.84
CA HIS A 273 0.99 -17.66 -3.83
C HIS A 273 1.67 -16.39 -4.38
N TRP A 274 2.10 -16.40 -5.64
CA TRP A 274 2.73 -15.29 -6.34
C TRP A 274 1.69 -14.30 -6.87
N ASN A 275 1.45 -13.24 -6.12
CA ASN A 275 0.53 -12.16 -6.51
C ASN A 275 1.27 -11.00 -7.20
N ILE A 276 0.53 -10.01 -7.73
CA ILE A 276 1.14 -8.87 -8.44
C ILE A 276 2.12 -8.05 -7.60
N LEU A 277 1.93 -7.96 -6.28
CA LEU A 277 2.89 -7.27 -5.42
C LEU A 277 4.17 -8.09 -5.21
N GLU A 278 4.10 -9.43 -5.25
CA GLU A 278 5.31 -10.26 -5.30
C GLU A 278 6.09 -10.03 -6.59
N GLU A 279 5.36 -10.05 -7.73
CA GLU A 279 5.94 -9.81 -9.03
C GLU A 279 6.55 -8.40 -9.14
N THR A 280 5.85 -7.40 -8.61
CA THR A 280 6.34 -6.02 -8.57
C THR A 280 7.57 -5.90 -7.69
N SER A 281 7.59 -6.56 -6.53
CA SER A 281 8.76 -6.58 -5.64
C SER A 281 9.97 -7.18 -6.34
N ALA A 282 9.79 -8.32 -7.01
CA ALA A 282 10.83 -8.96 -7.81
C ALA A 282 11.37 -8.05 -8.93
N GLN A 283 10.49 -7.38 -9.68
CA GLN A 283 10.88 -6.47 -10.74
C GLN A 283 11.64 -5.24 -10.20
N ILE A 284 11.21 -4.68 -9.06
CA ILE A 284 11.90 -3.56 -8.41
C ILE A 284 13.31 -3.96 -7.96
N ILE A 285 13.47 -5.14 -7.34
CA ILE A 285 14.78 -5.64 -6.92
C ILE A 285 15.72 -5.70 -8.14
N HIS A 286 15.26 -6.32 -9.23
CA HIS A 286 16.03 -6.42 -10.46
C HIS A 286 16.36 -5.04 -11.07
N TYR A 287 15.38 -4.14 -11.15
CA TYR A 287 15.55 -2.78 -11.67
C TYR A 287 16.59 -1.97 -10.90
N ARG A 288 16.54 -2.01 -9.57
CA ARG A 288 17.48 -1.28 -8.70
C ARG A 288 18.91 -1.83 -8.81
N LEU A 289 19.08 -3.14 -8.97
CA LEU A 289 20.41 -3.74 -9.15
C LEU A 289 21.04 -3.35 -10.50
N MET A 290 20.24 -3.33 -11.58
CA MET A 290 20.72 -2.91 -12.90
C MET A 290 21.14 -1.44 -12.91
N THR A 291 20.34 -0.57 -12.31
CA THR A 291 20.63 0.87 -12.24
C THR A 291 21.85 1.19 -11.36
N GLN A 292 22.05 0.46 -10.26
CA GLN A 292 23.25 0.59 -9.42
C GLN A 292 24.53 0.12 -10.11
N ASN A 293 24.46 -0.92 -10.95
CA ASN A 293 25.61 -1.44 -11.69
C ASN A 293 25.94 -0.56 -12.91
N GLY A 294 24.94 -0.08 -13.66
CA GLY A 294 25.15 0.83 -14.81
C GLY A 294 25.69 2.21 -14.42
N GLY A 295 25.52 2.62 -13.15
CA GLY A 295 26.16 3.83 -12.60
C GLY A 295 27.63 3.66 -12.22
N LYS A 296 28.14 2.43 -12.12
CA LYS A 296 29.55 2.13 -11.78
C LYS A 296 30.45 1.95 -13.00
N GLU A 297 29.89 1.71 -14.18
CA GLU A 297 30.67 1.57 -15.43
C GLU A 297 30.97 2.92 -16.12
N ASN A 298 30.41 4.03 -15.62
CA ASN A 298 30.62 5.38 -16.13
C ASN A 298 31.32 6.33 -15.12
N GLY A 299 32.03 5.77 -14.13
CA GLY A 299 32.76 6.51 -13.09
C GLY A 299 34.27 6.37 -13.22
#